data_AF-A0A955CD95-F1
#
_entry.id   AF-A0A955CD95-F1
#
_cell.length_a   1.000
_cell.length_b   1.000
_cell.length_c   1.000
_cell.angle_alpha   90.00
_cell.angle_beta   90.00
_cell.angle_gamma   90.00
#
_symmetry.space_group_name_H-M   'P 1'
#
loop_
_entity.id
_entity.type
_entity.pdbx_description
1 polymer ?
#
loop_
_entity_poly.entity_id
_entity_poly.type
_entity_poly.pdbx_seq_one_letter_code
_entity_poly.pdbx_strand_id
1 'polypeptide(L)'
;IHDRGFATCLDFRTGAVVWGPERIEGGAYSASPLVADGRVYVTNEDCVTTVLKAGPKFEVVATNRLDGGYTLSSWAVAGNRMYLRAGTHLYCVGKAETPKAQN
;
A
#
# COMPACT_ATOMS: atom_id res chain seq x y z
N ILE A 1 -4.70 -1.58 9.87
CA ILE A 1 -4.89 -2.85 9.14
C ILE A 1 -4.29 -3.93 10.02
N HIS A 2 -5.02 -5.02 10.26
CA HIS A 2 -4.56 -6.11 11.10
C HIS A 2 -3.71 -7.10 10.28
N ASP A 3 -2.77 -7.77 10.93
CA ASP A 3 -1.84 -8.78 10.39
C ASP A 3 -2.49 -9.91 9.59
N ARG A 4 -3.81 -10.09 9.72
CA ARG A 4 -4.58 -11.10 8.98
C ARG A 4 -5.32 -10.54 7.77
N GLY A 5 -5.06 -9.31 7.34
CA GLY A 5 -5.69 -8.69 6.16
C GLY A 5 -7.10 -8.16 6.41
N PHE A 6 -7.34 -7.55 7.57
CA PHE A 6 -8.58 -6.81 7.84
C PHE A 6 -8.29 -5.32 7.96
N ALA A 7 -9.00 -4.50 7.18
CA ALA A 7 -8.93 -3.05 7.22
C ALA A 7 -10.12 -2.48 7.98
N THR A 8 -9.85 -1.50 8.84
CA THR A 8 -10.88 -0.74 9.57
C THR A 8 -10.50 0.72 9.49
N CYS A 9 -11.47 1.58 9.23
CA CYS A 9 -11.30 3.02 9.33
C CYS A 9 -12.01 3.53 10.58
N LEU A 10 -11.28 4.32 11.36
CA LEU A 10 -11.78 4.96 12.56
C LEU A 10 -11.80 6.46 12.34
N ASP A 11 -12.81 7.12 12.90
CA ASP A 11 -12.80 8.56 13.07
C ASP A 11 -11.68 8.90 14.07
N PHE A 12 -10.73 9.72 13.65
CA PHE A 12 -9.55 10.04 14.46
C PHE A 12 -9.89 10.76 15.77
N ARG A 13 -10.98 11.51 15.82
CA ARG A 13 -11.35 12.32 17.00
C ARG A 13 -12.06 11.49 18.05
N THR A 14 -12.92 10.58 17.63
CA THR A 14 -13.85 9.84 18.49
C THR A 14 -13.46 8.38 18.67
N GLY A 15 -12.64 7.83 17.76
CA GLY A 15 -12.35 6.40 17.69
C GLY A 15 -13.52 5.57 17.15
N ALA A 16 -14.63 6.19 16.74
CA ALA A 16 -15.78 5.48 16.19
C ALA A 16 -15.42 4.81 14.86
N VAL A 17 -15.96 3.61 14.62
CA VAL A 17 -15.77 2.91 13.35
C VAL A 17 -16.55 3.63 12.25
N VAL A 18 -15.84 4.09 11.22
CA VAL A 18 -16.43 4.68 10.01
C VAL A 18 -16.83 3.57 9.04
N TRP A 19 -15.94 2.59 8.86
CA TRP A 19 -16.22 1.35 8.14
C TRP A 19 -15.29 0.22 8.60
N GLY A 20 -15.71 -1.02 8.34
CA GLY A 20 -14.98 -2.24 8.66
C GLY A 20 -15.41 -2.94 9.94
N PRO A 21 -14.78 -4.09 10.25
CA PRO A 21 -13.64 -4.67 9.55
C PRO A 21 -13.98 -5.22 8.16
N GLU A 22 -13.23 -4.81 7.15
CA GLU A 22 -13.35 -5.29 5.77
C GLU A 22 -12.16 -6.18 5.41
N ARG A 23 -12.43 -7.27 4.69
CA ARG A 23 -11.40 -8.16 4.17
C ARG A 23 -10.72 -7.49 2.97
N ILE A 24 -9.41 -7.27 3.07
CA ILE A 24 -8.55 -7.02 1.90
C ILE A 24 -7.91 -8.33 1.47
N GLU A 25 -6.92 -8.28 0.59
CA GLU A 25 -6.31 -9.50 0.10
C GLU A 25 -5.77 -10.38 1.23
N GLY A 26 -5.95 -11.69 1.11
CA GLY A 26 -5.54 -12.65 2.15
C GLY A 26 -4.03 -12.66 2.38
N GLY A 27 -3.62 -13.36 3.43
CA GLY A 27 -2.21 -13.51 3.79
C GLY A 27 -1.84 -12.79 5.09
N ALA A 28 -0.56 -12.93 5.46
CA ALA A 28 0.02 -12.25 6.60
C ALA A 28 0.44 -10.83 6.20
N TYR A 29 0.27 -9.87 7.10
CA TYR A 29 0.66 -8.48 6.89
C TYR A 29 1.62 -8.05 7.98
N SER A 30 2.84 -7.72 7.57
CA SER A 30 3.84 -7.10 8.43
C SER A 30 4.21 -5.68 7.97
N ALA A 31 3.91 -5.33 6.72
CA ALA A 31 4.19 -4.01 6.18
C ALA A 31 3.21 -2.97 6.76
N SER A 32 3.73 -1.78 7.04
CA SER A 32 2.92 -0.63 7.43
C SER A 32 2.14 -0.09 6.22
N PRO A 33 0.87 0.33 6.40
CA PRO A 33 0.14 1.04 5.35
C PRO A 33 0.79 2.39 5.05
N LEU A 34 0.79 2.78 3.78
CA LEU A 34 1.26 4.08 3.31
C LEU A 34 0.11 4.84 2.64
N VAL A 35 -0.01 6.14 2.92
CA VAL A 35 -0.93 7.03 2.19
C VAL A 35 -0.15 7.85 1.18
N ALA A 36 -0.55 7.79 -0.09
CA ALA A 36 -0.01 8.64 -1.15
C ALA A 36 -1.06 8.81 -2.27
N ASP A 37 -1.09 9.98 -2.93
CA ASP A 37 -1.99 10.25 -4.06
C ASP A 37 -3.49 9.92 -3.77
N GLY A 38 -3.96 10.24 -2.56
CA GLY A 38 -5.35 9.95 -2.15
C GLY A 38 -5.70 8.47 -2.01
N ARG A 39 -4.69 7.59 -1.95
CA ARG A 39 -4.85 6.14 -1.81
C ARG A 39 -4.06 5.61 -0.62
N VAL A 40 -4.52 4.48 -0.07
CA VAL A 40 -3.82 3.70 0.95
C VAL A 40 -3.24 2.46 0.29
N TYR A 41 -1.93 2.26 0.40
CA TYR A 41 -1.21 1.10 -0.11
C TYR A 41 -0.80 0.23 1.05
N VAL A 42 -1.10 -1.06 0.98
CA VAL A 42 -0.70 -2.03 2.00
C VAL A 42 -0.27 -3.32 1.34
N THR A 43 0.87 -3.85 1.76
CA THR A 43 1.48 -5.04 1.15
C THR A 43 1.46 -6.19 2.14
N ASN A 44 0.97 -7.34 1.69
CA ASN A 44 1.08 -8.58 2.44
C ASN A 44 2.46 -9.20 2.25
N GLU A 45 2.74 -10.24 3.01
CA GLU A 45 4.02 -10.93 3.01
C GLU A 45 4.34 -11.66 1.70
N ASP A 46 3.31 -11.97 0.89
CA ASP A 46 3.41 -12.59 -0.44
C ASP A 46 3.66 -11.56 -1.56
N CYS A 47 4.12 -10.36 -1.21
CA CYS A 47 4.36 -9.24 -2.13
C CYS A 47 3.12 -8.78 -2.92
N VAL A 48 1.91 -8.96 -2.35
CA VAL A 48 0.66 -8.46 -2.91
C VAL A 48 0.29 -7.15 -2.24
N THR A 49 0.19 -6.09 -3.03
CA THR A 49 -0.23 -4.77 -2.58
C THR A 49 -1.70 -4.54 -2.89
N THR A 50 -2.51 -4.42 -1.85
CA THR A 50 -3.88 -3.90 -1.97
C THR A 50 -3.85 -2.38 -1.94
N VAL A 51 -4.55 -1.75 -2.88
CA VAL A 51 -4.70 -0.29 -2.95
C VAL A 51 -6.15 0.06 -2.65
N LEU A 52 -6.35 0.87 -1.61
CA LEU A 52 -7.66 1.37 -1.20
C LEU A 52 -7.78 2.85 -1.57
N LYS A 53 -8.99 3.28 -1.91
CA LYS A 53 -9.29 4.71 -1.95
C LYS A 53 -9.30 5.25 -0.52
N ALA A 54 -8.60 6.35 -0.27
CA ALA A 54 -8.66 6.99 1.04
C ALA A 54 -10.02 7.70 1.22
N GLY A 55 -10.67 7.51 2.37
CA GLY A 55 -11.90 8.21 2.70
C GLY A 55 -12.88 7.39 3.56
N PRO A 56 -14.10 7.91 3.75
CA PRO A 56 -15.11 7.33 4.64
C PRO A 56 -15.90 6.18 4.00
N LYS A 57 -15.51 5.72 2.81
CA LYS A 57 -16.09 4.57 2.14
C LYS A 57 -14.99 3.57 1.84
N PHE A 58 -15.23 2.30 2.18
CA PHE A 58 -14.36 1.21 1.76
C PHE A 58 -14.47 0.98 0.26
N GLU A 59 -13.33 1.03 -0.43
CA GLU A 59 -13.25 0.80 -1.88
C GLU A 59 -11.83 0.31 -2.22
N VAL A 60 -11.71 -0.94 -2.68
CA VAL A 60 -10.47 -1.47 -3.27
C VAL A 60 -10.39 -0.97 -4.71
N VAL A 61 -9.34 -0.23 -5.04
CA VAL A 61 -9.15 0.31 -6.40
C VAL A 61 -8.23 -0.55 -7.26
N ALA A 62 -7.33 -1.31 -6.64
CA ALA A 62 -6.44 -2.24 -7.33
C ALA A 62 -5.83 -3.26 -6.37
N THR A 63 -5.41 -4.40 -6.92
CA THR A 63 -4.57 -5.40 -6.26
C THR A 63 -3.41 -5.72 -7.21
N ASN A 64 -2.18 -5.56 -6.74
CA ASN A 64 -0.98 -5.73 -7.56
C ASN A 64 -0.03 -6.75 -6.91
N ARG A 65 0.37 -7.78 -7.66
CA ARG A 65 1.40 -8.72 -7.22
C ARG A 65 2.75 -8.32 -7.82
N LEU A 66 3.77 -8.31 -6.97
CA LEU A 66 5.16 -8.16 -7.39
C LEU A 66 5.88 -9.49 -7.22
N ASP A 67 6.86 -9.73 -8.09
CA ASP A 67 7.81 -10.82 -7.90
C ASP A 67 8.75 -10.49 -6.71
N GLY A 68 9.62 -11.44 -6.36
CA GLY A 68 10.59 -11.25 -5.28
C GLY A 68 10.32 -12.07 -4.03
N GLY A 69 9.35 -12.98 -4.11
CA GLY A 69 9.06 -14.00 -3.11
C GLY A 69 8.31 -13.44 -1.91
N TYR A 70 9.06 -12.84 -0.98
CA TYR A 70 8.58 -12.48 0.35
C TYR A 70 8.97 -11.05 0.73
N THR A 71 8.14 -10.35 1.49
CA THR A 71 8.50 -9.04 2.06
C THR A 71 7.88 -8.75 3.42
N LEU A 72 8.68 -8.12 4.28
CA LEU A 72 8.23 -7.47 5.51
C LEU A 72 8.29 -5.93 5.38
N SER A 73 8.79 -5.45 4.25
CA SER A 73 9.13 -4.03 4.08
C SER A 73 7.88 -3.20 3.84
N SER A 74 7.91 -1.95 4.31
CA SER A 74 6.87 -0.97 4.01
C SER A 74 7.23 -0.18 2.75
N TRP A 75 6.23 0.35 2.06
CA TRP A 75 6.45 1.29 0.96
C TRP A 75 7.08 2.58 1.48
N ALA A 76 8.03 3.13 0.73
CA ALA A 76 8.61 4.45 0.95
C ALA A 76 8.34 5.36 -0.25
N VAL A 77 8.19 6.67 -0.02
CA VAL A 77 7.99 7.67 -1.09
C VAL A 77 9.18 8.59 -1.15
N ALA A 78 9.70 8.83 -2.35
CA ALA A 78 10.65 9.92 -2.63
C ALA A 78 10.28 10.59 -3.96
N GLY A 79 9.96 11.88 -3.91
CA GLY A 79 9.44 12.63 -5.06
C GLY A 79 8.12 12.04 -5.55
N ASN A 80 8.04 11.73 -6.85
CA ASN A 80 6.88 11.11 -7.51
C ASN A 80 7.00 9.58 -7.64
N ARG A 81 7.91 8.96 -6.86
CA ARG A 81 8.20 7.53 -6.91
C ARG A 81 7.98 6.87 -5.55
N MET A 82 7.52 5.64 -5.62
CA MET A 82 7.34 4.73 -4.50
C MET A 82 8.32 3.58 -4.62
N TYR A 83 8.88 3.15 -3.50
CA TYR A 83 9.88 2.10 -3.43
C TYR A 83 9.44 1.00 -2.47
N LEU A 84 9.67 -0.25 -2.86
CA LEU A 84 9.44 -1.41 -2.01
C LEU A 84 10.59 -2.40 -2.15
N ARG A 85 11.19 -2.78 -1.03
CA ARG A 85 12.17 -3.86 -0.99
C ARG A 85 11.45 -5.20 -0.80
N ALA A 86 11.56 -6.08 -1.79
CA ALA A 86 11.21 -7.49 -1.66
C ALA A 86 12.45 -8.32 -1.29
N GLY A 87 12.28 -9.63 -1.08
CA GLY A 87 13.37 -10.53 -0.70
C GLY A 87 14.54 -10.51 -1.69
N THR A 88 14.27 -10.39 -2.99
CA THR A 88 15.29 -10.42 -4.05
C THR A 88 15.36 -9.16 -4.92
N HIS A 89 14.42 -8.21 -4.79
CA HIS A 89 14.32 -7.04 -5.65
C HIS A 89 14.11 -5.75 -4.84
N LEU A 90 14.52 -4.62 -5.40
CA LEU A 90 14.08 -3.29 -4.99
C LEU A 90 13.24 -2.69 -6.12
N TYR A 91 11.94 -2.55 -5.89
CA TYR A 91 11.02 -1.97 -6.86
C TYR A 91 11.01 -0.45 -6.75
N CYS A 92 10.87 0.21 -7.91
CA CYS A 92 10.60 1.62 -8.04
C CYS A 92 9.37 1.79 -8.94
N VAL A 93 8.28 2.31 -8.38
CA VAL A 93 7.00 2.52 -9.08
C VAL A 93 6.72 4.02 -9.14
N GLY A 94 6.39 4.52 -10.32
CA GLY A 94 6.07 5.93 -10.55
C GLY A 94 6.08 6.24 -12.03
N LYS A 95 5.57 7.40 -12.43
CA LYS A 95 5.63 7.81 -13.83
C LYS A 95 7.10 7.91 -14.27
N ALA A 96 7.40 7.45 -15.47
CA ALA A 96 8.69 7.75 -16.09
C ALA A 96 8.82 9.28 -16.19
N GLU A 97 9.92 9.83 -15.70
CA GLU A 97 10.23 11.22 -16.00
C GLU A 97 10.89 11.24 -17.37
N THR A 98 10.38 12.07 -18.28
CA THR A 98 11.11 12.38 -19.51
C THR A 98 12.42 13.06 -19.08
N PRO A 99 13.60 12.56 -19.48
CA PRO A 99 14.85 13.23 -19.16
C PRO A 99 14.77 14.68 -19.63
N LYS A 100 14.97 15.64 -18.72
CA LYS A 100 15.17 17.03 -19.14
C LYS A 100 16.44 17.05 -19.97
N ALA A 101 16.36 17.50 -21.22
CA ALA A 101 17.54 17.76 -22.03
C ALA A 101 18.47 18.67 -21.23
N GLN A 102 19.72 18.23 -21.07
CA GLN A 102 20.78 19.06 -20.50
C GLN A 102 21.09 20.14 -21.54
N ASN A 103 20.82 21.40 -21.20
CA ASN A 103 21.35 22.57 -21.93
C ASN A 103 22.75 22.89 -21.40
#